data_AF-N1NUY4-F1
#
_entry.id   AF-N1NUY4-F1
#
_cell.length_a   1.000
_cell.length_b   1.000
_cell.length_c   1.000
_cell.angle_alpha   90.00
_cell.angle_beta   90.00
_cell.angle_gamma   90.00
#
_symmetry.space_group_name_H-M   'P 1'
#
loop_
_entity.id
_entity.type
_entity.pdbx_description
1 polymer ?
#
loop_
_entity_poly.entity_id
_entity_poly.type
_entity_poly.pdbx_seq_one_letter_code
_entity_poly.pdbx_strand_id
1 'polypeptide(L)'
;MIVKFSKHGKGKASGVLNYLLKEKGSDGVLVPRKHTKVLYGDPVLTEHLIDTAVHKSKYKSGYLSFSERADEISEDDKKRIMQEFEKVIFCGLEPDQYDILWVEHADKDIDDNNPVGRLELNFVIPCQELRTGKSFQPYYEPADQRRVNAWKNIINAEVKTINAERLSDPNDPKRQRLVNPYNSHAPRPSPFNINSYSKKQSDEDDEIIQHPKSRRDLEEALKRRLLLESQRGVVINRQSLLTTLRRWGLNVNRSNSETSVSVKHDDLKDKNGRVMSVRLTGGMFAKNYRGIEFKPYIQEVNSNNYYSEPNKTHRSQLDKMNLEEGIKIKAQYHQDRYKEATLPEPLAIQKAKVTNIVEEAVDPKGAEQLKYNTPGKLDQKIVANKIE
;
A
#
# COMPACT_ATOMS: atom_id res chain seq x y z
N MET A 1 -5.00 -6.37 -2.64
CA MET A 1 -3.90 -5.35 -2.60
C MET A 1 -4.01 -4.33 -3.76
N ILE A 2 -3.63 -3.07 -3.51
CA ILE A 2 -3.35 -2.02 -4.52
C ILE A 2 -1.88 -1.59 -4.48
N VAL A 3 -1.34 -1.16 -5.63
CA VAL A 3 0.01 -0.59 -5.74
C VAL A 3 -0.09 0.89 -6.03
N LYS A 4 0.65 1.72 -5.29
CA LYS A 4 0.67 3.15 -5.55
C LYS A 4 2.05 3.77 -5.34
N PHE A 5 2.46 4.53 -6.33
CA PHE A 5 3.68 5.33 -6.28
C PHE A 5 3.37 6.77 -5.90
N SER A 6 4.18 7.34 -5.02
CA SER A 6 4.12 8.73 -4.60
C SER A 6 4.58 9.68 -5.72
N LYS A 7 4.04 10.90 -5.70
CA LYS A 7 4.42 11.98 -6.63
C LYS A 7 5.63 12.78 -6.13
N HIS A 8 5.96 12.66 -4.85
CA HIS A 8 7.12 13.28 -4.21
C HIS A 8 8.37 12.41 -4.42
N GLY A 9 9.55 13.04 -4.30
CA GLY A 9 10.83 12.37 -4.63
C GLY A 9 12.02 13.27 -4.96
N LYS A 10 11.89 14.59 -4.74
CA LYS A 10 12.93 15.58 -5.06
C LYS A 10 13.62 16.19 -3.82
N GLY A 11 13.06 15.94 -2.63
CA GLY A 11 13.56 16.48 -1.37
C GLY A 11 14.62 15.59 -0.73
N LYS A 12 15.03 15.95 0.49
CA LYS A 12 15.91 15.13 1.34
C LYS A 12 15.24 13.81 1.74
N ALA A 13 16.05 12.79 2.01
CA ALA A 13 15.58 11.50 2.51
C ALA A 13 14.85 11.61 3.85
N SER A 14 15.30 12.50 4.74
CA SER A 14 14.67 12.72 6.04
C SER A 14 13.15 12.97 5.98
N GLY A 15 12.65 13.61 4.91
CA GLY A 15 11.22 13.82 4.73
C GLY A 15 10.43 12.51 4.56
N VAL A 16 10.96 11.55 3.79
CA VAL A 16 10.30 10.26 3.57
C VAL A 16 10.58 9.28 4.71
N LEU A 17 11.82 9.23 5.22
CA LEU A 17 12.20 8.30 6.29
C LEU A 17 11.56 8.68 7.63
N ASN A 18 11.48 9.95 7.98
CA ASN A 18 10.73 10.37 9.17
C ASN A 18 9.23 10.07 9.02
N TYR A 19 8.66 10.22 7.83
CA TYR A 19 7.26 9.84 7.60
C TYR A 19 7.02 8.34 7.76
N LEU A 20 7.97 7.51 7.36
CA LEU A 20 7.86 6.05 7.46
C LEU A 20 8.12 5.55 8.88
N LEU A 21 9.16 6.03 9.54
CA LEU A 21 9.69 5.43 10.77
C LEU A 21 9.29 6.20 12.04
N LYS A 22 8.80 7.43 11.91
CA LYS A 22 8.52 8.31 13.05
C LYS A 22 7.10 8.85 13.02
N GLU A 23 6.63 9.26 14.17
CA GLU A 23 5.39 9.99 14.38
C GLU A 23 5.59 11.13 15.38
N LYS A 24 4.67 12.09 15.41
CA LYS A 24 4.75 13.18 16.38
C LYS A 24 4.25 12.68 17.73
N GLY A 25 5.12 12.75 18.73
CA GLY A 25 4.78 12.55 20.13
C GLY A 25 3.91 13.68 20.68
N SER A 26 3.45 13.50 21.92
CA SER A 26 2.56 14.43 22.64
C SER A 26 3.16 15.83 22.81
N ASP A 27 4.48 15.92 22.85
CA ASP A 27 5.29 17.13 22.96
C ASP A 27 5.68 17.73 21.59
N GLY A 28 5.24 17.11 20.50
CA GLY A 28 5.59 17.51 19.12
C GLY A 28 6.95 16.98 18.64
N VAL A 29 7.70 16.25 19.48
CA VAL A 29 8.97 15.62 19.11
C VAL A 29 8.72 14.39 18.27
N LEU A 30 9.57 14.12 17.27
CA LEU A 30 9.45 12.92 16.46
C LEU A 30 9.97 11.70 17.23
N VAL A 31 9.08 10.74 17.48
CA VAL A 31 9.37 9.47 18.16
C VAL A 31 9.21 8.30 17.18
N PRO A 32 9.83 7.13 17.44
CA PRO A 32 9.59 5.94 16.62
C PRO A 32 8.10 5.59 16.54
N ARG A 33 7.61 5.27 15.34
CA ARG A 33 6.20 4.89 15.15
C ARG A 33 5.93 3.50 15.73
N LYS A 34 4.87 3.38 16.55
CA LYS A 34 4.57 2.15 17.31
C LYS A 34 4.27 0.90 16.46
N HIS A 35 3.48 1.04 15.40
CA HIS A 35 3.04 -0.09 14.56
C HIS A 35 3.79 -0.10 13.21
N THR A 36 5.12 -0.06 13.31
CA THR A 36 6.00 -0.01 12.13
C THR A 36 7.20 -0.92 12.32
N LYS A 37 7.57 -1.64 11.26
CA LYS A 37 8.70 -2.57 11.24
C LYS A 37 9.48 -2.41 9.93
N VAL A 38 10.80 -2.26 10.01
CA VAL A 38 11.66 -2.40 8.82
C VAL A 38 11.71 -3.88 8.47
N LEU A 39 11.32 -4.22 7.24
CA LEU A 39 11.29 -5.61 6.77
C LEU A 39 12.57 -5.98 5.99
N TYR A 40 13.11 -5.04 5.23
CA TYR A 40 14.31 -5.24 4.41
C TYR A 40 14.96 -3.90 4.08
N GLY A 41 16.29 -3.91 3.87
CA GLY A 41 17.10 -2.73 3.58
C GLY A 41 17.60 -2.01 4.84
N ASP A 42 18.51 -1.07 4.64
CA ASP A 42 19.08 -0.24 5.70
C ASP A 42 18.62 1.23 5.52
N PRO A 43 17.82 1.78 6.46
CA PRO A 43 17.37 3.17 6.38
C PRO A 43 18.51 4.20 6.28
N VAL A 44 19.64 3.96 6.96
CA VAL A 44 20.79 4.88 6.97
C VAL A 44 21.50 4.85 5.63
N LEU A 45 21.72 3.66 5.06
CA LEU A 45 22.27 3.52 3.72
C LEU A 45 21.36 4.19 2.68
N THR A 46 20.05 3.90 2.75
CA THR A 46 19.05 4.47 1.86
C THR A 46 19.06 6.01 1.96
N GLU A 47 19.18 6.57 3.17
CA GLU A 47 19.28 8.01 3.39
C GLU A 47 20.48 8.60 2.66
N HIS A 48 21.66 8.02 2.85
CA HIS A 48 22.88 8.49 2.21
C HIS A 48 22.81 8.42 0.68
N LEU A 49 22.29 7.32 0.12
CA LEU A 49 22.11 7.17 -1.33
C LEU A 49 21.19 8.26 -1.91
N ILE A 50 20.11 8.60 -1.20
CA ILE A 50 19.17 9.63 -1.62
C ILE A 50 19.76 11.04 -1.50
N ASP A 51 20.43 11.33 -0.39
CA ASP A 51 20.93 12.68 -0.11
C ASP A 51 22.15 13.02 -0.96
N THR A 52 22.98 12.03 -1.30
CA THR A 52 24.13 12.18 -2.21
C THR A 52 23.74 12.19 -3.69
N ALA A 53 22.52 11.75 -4.05
CA ALA A 53 22.07 11.76 -5.43
C ALA A 53 22.09 13.18 -6.04
N VAL A 54 22.80 13.31 -7.17
CA VAL A 54 22.96 14.57 -7.93
C VAL A 54 21.74 14.90 -8.80
N HIS A 55 20.85 13.93 -9.01
CA HIS A 55 19.72 14.04 -9.92
C HIS A 55 18.53 14.78 -9.29
N LYS A 56 17.76 15.50 -10.11
CA LYS A 56 16.56 16.25 -9.67
C LYS A 56 15.52 15.35 -8.99
N SER A 57 15.36 14.13 -9.48
CA SER A 57 14.57 13.09 -8.82
C SER A 57 15.53 12.22 -8.03
N LYS A 58 15.49 12.33 -6.70
CA LYS A 58 16.42 11.66 -5.77
C LYS A 58 15.92 10.29 -5.33
N TYR A 59 14.60 10.15 -5.17
CA TYR A 59 14.00 8.88 -4.78
C TYR A 59 12.59 8.72 -5.35
N LYS A 60 12.10 7.49 -5.33
CA LYS A 60 10.72 7.12 -5.59
C LYS A 60 10.21 6.33 -4.39
N SER A 61 9.13 6.78 -3.79
CA SER A 61 8.45 6.02 -2.74
C SER A 61 7.07 5.54 -3.20
N GLY A 62 6.54 4.58 -2.48
CA GLY A 62 5.20 4.05 -2.70
C GLY A 62 4.80 3.06 -1.62
N TYR A 63 3.66 2.41 -1.85
CA TYR A 63 3.14 1.41 -0.95
C TYR A 63 2.32 0.35 -1.70
N LEU A 64 2.35 -0.86 -1.15
CA LEU A 64 1.41 -1.93 -1.40
C LEU A 64 0.38 -1.90 -0.26
N SER A 65 -0.87 -1.57 -0.56
CA SER A 65 -1.92 -1.45 0.46
C SER A 65 -2.91 -2.59 0.34
N PHE A 66 -3.13 -3.31 1.44
CA PHE A 66 -4.02 -4.46 1.53
C PHE A 66 -5.38 -4.03 2.09
N SER A 67 -6.41 -4.86 1.93
CA SER A 67 -7.63 -4.70 2.75
C SER A 67 -7.49 -5.47 4.07
N GLU A 68 -6.66 -6.49 4.03
CA GLU A 68 -6.31 -7.44 5.07
C GLU A 68 -5.38 -6.78 6.10
N ARG A 69 -5.45 -7.25 7.34
CA ARG A 69 -4.64 -6.85 8.48
C ARG A 69 -3.25 -7.48 8.42
N ALA A 70 -2.29 -6.85 9.09
CA ALA A 70 -0.90 -7.30 9.04
C ALA A 70 -0.67 -8.69 9.67
N ASP A 71 -1.56 -9.11 10.56
CA ASP A 71 -1.61 -10.43 11.19
C ASP A 71 -2.43 -11.46 10.41
N GLU A 72 -3.09 -11.08 9.32
CA GLU A 72 -3.81 -12.01 8.42
C GLU A 72 -2.93 -12.55 7.28
N ILE A 73 -1.76 -11.94 7.06
CA ILE A 73 -0.82 -12.30 5.98
C ILE A 73 0.46 -12.87 6.61
N SER A 74 0.89 -14.04 6.14
CA SER A 74 2.11 -14.69 6.64
C SER A 74 3.37 -13.87 6.32
N GLU A 75 4.40 -13.96 7.17
CA GLU A 75 5.68 -13.29 6.90
C GLU A 75 6.33 -13.80 5.60
N ASP A 76 6.14 -15.07 5.26
CA ASP A 76 6.63 -15.67 4.01
C ASP A 76 5.93 -15.08 2.78
N ASP A 77 4.60 -14.88 2.85
CA ASP A 77 3.85 -14.22 1.79
C ASP A 77 4.24 -12.74 1.66
N LYS A 78 4.46 -12.02 2.77
CA LYS A 78 4.98 -10.65 2.74
C LYS A 78 6.32 -10.60 2.01
N LYS A 79 7.25 -11.50 2.38
CA LYS A 79 8.56 -11.62 1.73
C LYS A 79 8.44 -11.96 0.25
N ARG A 80 7.59 -12.92 -0.11
CA ARG A 80 7.33 -13.29 -1.51
C ARG A 80 6.83 -12.10 -2.31
N ILE A 81 5.83 -11.37 -1.80
CA ILE A 81 5.26 -10.20 -2.48
C ILE A 81 6.33 -9.13 -2.69
N MET A 82 7.16 -8.84 -1.68
CA MET A 82 8.26 -7.87 -1.80
C MET A 82 9.26 -8.30 -2.89
N GLN A 83 9.71 -9.56 -2.87
CA GLN A 83 10.68 -10.07 -3.83
C GLN A 83 10.12 -10.10 -5.27
N GLU A 84 8.85 -10.47 -5.45
CA GLU A 84 8.23 -10.44 -6.78
C GLU A 84 8.02 -9.00 -7.27
N PHE A 85 7.66 -8.07 -6.38
CA PHE A 85 7.62 -6.65 -6.75
C PHE A 85 8.98 -6.16 -7.23
N GLU A 86 10.05 -6.50 -6.51
CA GLU A 86 11.42 -6.13 -6.89
C GLU A 86 11.78 -6.68 -8.27
N LYS A 87 11.49 -7.96 -8.55
CA LYS A 87 11.70 -8.55 -9.88
C LYS A 87 10.97 -7.80 -11.00
N VAL A 88 9.79 -7.24 -10.71
CA VAL A 88 8.98 -6.49 -11.68
C VAL A 88 9.47 -5.05 -11.88
N ILE A 89 10.01 -4.42 -10.83
CA ILE A 89 10.50 -3.04 -10.90
C ILE A 89 11.93 -2.97 -11.42
N PHE A 90 12.79 -3.90 -10.99
CA PHE A 90 14.21 -3.94 -11.28
C PHE A 90 14.58 -4.98 -12.35
N CYS A 91 13.62 -5.47 -13.14
CA CYS A 91 13.87 -6.48 -14.16
C CYS A 91 15.05 -6.12 -15.06
N GLY A 92 15.99 -7.05 -15.25
CA GLY A 92 17.21 -6.84 -16.04
C GLY A 92 18.34 -6.11 -15.31
N LEU A 93 18.19 -5.81 -14.01
CA LEU A 93 19.25 -5.30 -13.15
C LEU A 93 19.69 -6.38 -12.15
N GLU A 94 20.96 -6.36 -11.80
CA GLU A 94 21.52 -7.16 -10.71
C GLU A 94 21.24 -6.52 -9.33
N PRO A 95 21.15 -7.31 -8.24
CA PRO A 95 20.79 -6.81 -6.91
C PRO A 95 21.69 -5.69 -6.35
N ASP A 96 22.94 -5.59 -6.78
CA ASP A 96 23.89 -4.54 -6.38
C ASP A 96 23.76 -3.25 -7.20
N GLN A 97 22.91 -3.23 -8.23
CA GLN A 97 22.67 -2.04 -9.07
C GLN A 97 21.60 -1.10 -8.51
N TYR A 98 20.87 -1.52 -7.48
CA TYR A 98 19.78 -0.76 -6.89
C TYR A 98 19.71 -0.97 -5.39
N ASP A 99 18.96 -0.09 -4.74
CA ASP A 99 18.62 -0.19 -3.32
C ASP A 99 17.10 -0.03 -3.17
N ILE A 100 16.53 -0.71 -2.18
CA ILE A 100 15.13 -0.59 -1.80
C ILE A 100 14.96 -0.85 -0.30
N LEU A 101 14.36 0.12 0.39
CA LEU A 101 13.96 -0.02 1.78
C LEU A 101 12.50 -0.44 1.84
N TRP A 102 12.19 -1.51 2.58
CA TRP A 102 10.84 -1.95 2.88
C TRP A 102 10.46 -1.71 4.34
N VAL A 103 9.30 -1.09 4.55
CA VAL A 103 8.76 -0.77 5.87
C VAL A 103 7.30 -1.20 5.94
N GLU A 104 6.99 -2.10 6.86
CA GLU A 104 5.62 -2.45 7.21
C GLU A 104 4.99 -1.35 8.05
N HIS A 105 3.78 -0.94 7.67
CA HIS A 105 2.86 -0.15 8.49
C HIS A 105 1.63 -1.01 8.80
N ALA A 106 1.28 -1.07 10.08
CA ALA A 106 0.08 -1.72 10.61
C ALA A 106 -0.66 -0.79 11.58
N ASP A 107 -0.58 0.51 11.37
CA ASP A 107 -1.11 1.59 12.24
C ASP A 107 -2.53 2.04 11.87
N LYS A 108 -3.13 1.48 10.82
CA LYS A 108 -4.41 1.94 10.27
C LYS A 108 -5.56 1.05 10.66
N ASP A 109 -6.71 1.65 10.98
CA ASP A 109 -7.94 0.93 11.32
C ASP A 109 -7.75 -0.02 12.54
N ILE A 110 -7.01 0.48 13.53
CA ILE A 110 -6.88 -0.13 14.86
C ILE A 110 -8.09 0.29 15.70
N ASP A 111 -8.66 -0.66 16.43
CA ASP A 111 -9.69 -0.45 17.44
C ASP A 111 -9.51 -1.44 18.59
N ASP A 112 -10.33 -1.33 19.64
CA ASP A 112 -10.21 -2.16 20.85
C ASP A 112 -10.31 -3.67 20.57
N ASN A 113 -11.02 -4.06 19.51
CA ASN A 113 -11.19 -5.46 19.12
C ASN A 113 -10.09 -5.93 18.16
N ASN A 114 -9.41 -5.01 17.50
CA ASN A 114 -8.41 -5.31 16.48
C ASN A 114 -7.15 -4.44 16.69
N PRO A 115 -6.16 -4.93 17.47
CA PRO A 115 -4.99 -4.14 17.87
C PRO A 115 -3.92 -3.99 16.76
N VAL A 116 -3.98 -4.79 15.69
CA VAL A 116 -3.00 -4.80 14.59
C VAL A 116 -3.64 -4.32 13.31
N GLY A 117 -3.34 -3.12 12.83
CA GLY A 117 -4.04 -2.50 11.70
C GLY A 117 -3.88 -3.18 10.34
N ARG A 118 -4.52 -2.57 9.34
CA ARG A 118 -4.44 -2.98 7.93
C ARG A 118 -3.00 -2.93 7.42
N LEU A 119 -2.59 -3.98 6.69
CA LEU A 119 -1.23 -4.07 6.16
C LEU A 119 -0.97 -3.02 5.07
N GLU A 120 0.14 -2.30 5.21
CA GLU A 120 0.77 -1.55 4.13
C GLU A 120 2.27 -1.84 4.08
N LEU A 121 2.74 -2.37 2.95
CA LEU A 121 4.18 -2.55 2.69
C LEU A 121 4.67 -1.31 1.94
N ASN A 122 5.28 -0.39 2.67
CA ASN A 122 5.85 0.83 2.13
C ASN A 122 7.25 0.55 1.58
N PHE A 123 7.60 1.26 0.51
CA PHE A 123 8.95 1.18 -0.05
C PHE A 123 9.53 2.55 -0.41
N VAL A 124 10.86 2.63 -0.37
CA VAL A 124 11.65 3.77 -0.88
C VAL A 124 12.78 3.25 -1.73
N ILE A 125 12.92 3.81 -2.92
CA ILE A 125 13.92 3.42 -3.92
C ILE A 125 14.72 4.67 -4.30
N PRO A 126 16.04 4.74 -4.05
CA PRO A 126 16.89 5.78 -4.59
C PRO A 126 16.83 5.81 -6.13
N CYS A 127 16.72 6.99 -6.72
CA CYS A 127 16.61 7.18 -8.18
C CYS A 127 17.98 7.26 -8.85
N GLN A 128 18.89 6.39 -8.44
CA GLN A 128 20.25 6.27 -8.96
C GLN A 128 20.60 4.79 -9.12
N GLU A 129 21.11 4.42 -10.28
CA GLU A 129 21.69 3.09 -10.49
C GLU A 129 23.11 3.08 -9.90
N LEU A 130 23.41 2.08 -9.08
CA LEU A 130 24.51 2.13 -8.12
C LEU A 130 25.89 1.89 -8.74
N ARG A 131 26.00 1.21 -9.89
CA ARG A 131 27.30 0.97 -10.55
C ARG A 131 27.73 2.15 -11.42
N THR A 132 26.80 2.78 -12.13
CA THR A 132 27.08 3.85 -13.11
C THR A 132 26.82 5.25 -12.55
N GLY A 133 26.07 5.37 -11.46
CA GLY A 133 25.60 6.66 -10.92
C GLY A 133 24.56 7.37 -11.80
N LYS A 134 24.12 6.74 -12.89
CA LYS A 134 23.10 7.31 -13.80
C LYS A 134 21.75 7.39 -13.10
N SER A 135 20.92 8.35 -13.52
CA SER A 135 19.57 8.49 -12.98
C SER A 135 18.72 7.27 -13.32
N PHE A 136 18.13 6.69 -12.27
CA PHE A 136 17.22 5.57 -12.31
C PHE A 136 15.77 6.01 -12.14
N GLN A 137 14.88 5.50 -13.00
CA GLN A 137 13.44 5.77 -12.95
C GLN A 137 12.68 4.46 -12.69
N PRO A 138 12.40 4.13 -11.41
CA PRO A 138 11.77 2.86 -11.03
C PRO A 138 10.38 2.70 -11.67
N TYR A 139 9.62 3.79 -11.77
CA TYR A 139 8.26 3.77 -12.29
C TYR A 139 7.89 5.04 -13.06
N TYR A 140 7.39 4.84 -14.27
CA TYR A 140 6.77 5.84 -15.12
C TYR A 140 5.40 5.35 -15.58
N GLU A 141 4.33 5.94 -15.05
CA GLU A 141 2.95 5.44 -15.19
C GLU A 141 2.53 5.08 -16.63
N PRO A 142 2.78 5.91 -17.67
CA PRO A 142 2.38 5.56 -19.04
C PRO A 142 3.01 4.28 -19.59
N ALA A 143 4.23 3.92 -19.14
CA ALA A 143 4.95 2.75 -19.61
C ALA A 143 4.81 1.54 -18.66
N ASP A 144 4.82 1.79 -17.35
CA ASP A 144 4.97 0.73 -16.35
C ASP A 144 3.64 0.29 -15.72
N GLN A 145 2.58 1.10 -15.83
CA GLN A 145 1.30 0.81 -15.15
C GLN A 145 0.68 -0.53 -15.57
N ARG A 146 0.77 -0.91 -16.85
CA ARG A 146 0.21 -2.18 -17.33
C ARG A 146 0.90 -3.38 -16.69
N ARG A 147 2.24 -3.41 -16.73
CA ARG A 147 3.07 -4.46 -16.10
C ARG A 147 2.80 -4.57 -14.60
N VAL A 148 2.83 -3.44 -13.90
CA VAL A 148 2.65 -3.42 -12.43
C VAL A 148 1.23 -3.81 -12.03
N ASN A 149 0.20 -3.38 -12.77
CA ASN A 149 -1.17 -3.80 -12.51
C ASN A 149 -1.39 -5.29 -12.77
N ALA A 150 -0.79 -5.82 -13.83
CA ALA A 150 -0.84 -7.24 -14.14
C ALA A 150 -0.23 -8.10 -13.03
N TRP A 151 0.99 -7.77 -12.58
CA TRP A 151 1.62 -8.42 -11.43
C TRP A 151 0.74 -8.35 -10.17
N LYS A 152 0.22 -7.17 -9.84
CA LYS A 152 -0.69 -6.97 -8.69
C LYS A 152 -1.92 -7.88 -8.79
N ASN A 153 -2.53 -7.99 -9.97
CA ASN A 153 -3.71 -8.83 -10.18
C ASN A 153 -3.38 -10.32 -9.98
N ILE A 154 -2.22 -10.77 -10.47
CA ILE A 154 -1.72 -12.14 -10.27
C ILE A 154 -1.51 -12.41 -8.77
N ILE A 155 -0.79 -11.55 -8.06
CA ILE A 155 -0.59 -11.67 -6.61
C ILE A 155 -1.92 -11.71 -5.85
N ASN A 156 -2.87 -10.84 -6.18
CA ASN A 156 -4.19 -10.83 -5.54
C ASN A 156 -4.96 -12.13 -5.75
N ALA A 157 -4.74 -12.82 -6.87
CA ALA A 157 -5.42 -14.07 -7.19
C ALA A 157 -4.74 -15.30 -6.54
N GLU A 158 -3.41 -15.25 -6.38
CA GLU A 158 -2.60 -16.38 -5.91
C GLU A 158 -2.40 -16.40 -4.39
N VAL A 159 -2.09 -15.25 -3.79
CA VAL A 159 -1.81 -15.17 -2.36
C VAL A 159 -3.10 -15.32 -1.57
N LYS A 160 -3.00 -16.05 -0.46
CA LYS A 160 -4.10 -16.27 0.47
C LYS A 160 -3.72 -15.74 1.85
N THR A 161 -4.73 -15.37 2.62
CA THR A 161 -4.58 -15.12 4.06
C THR A 161 -4.23 -16.41 4.78
N ILE A 162 -3.82 -16.30 6.04
CA ILE A 162 -3.56 -17.44 6.93
C ILE A 162 -4.81 -18.34 7.06
N ASN A 163 -6.01 -17.76 6.93
CA ASN A 163 -7.29 -18.47 6.93
C ASN A 163 -7.68 -19.04 5.55
N ALA A 164 -6.75 -19.11 4.61
CA ALA A 164 -6.91 -19.62 3.24
C ALA A 164 -7.91 -18.84 2.36
N GLU A 165 -8.25 -17.60 2.72
CA GLU A 165 -9.07 -16.71 1.91
C GLU A 165 -8.21 -15.97 0.88
N ARG A 166 -8.75 -15.66 -0.29
CA ARG A 166 -8.02 -14.85 -1.28
C ARG A 166 -7.91 -13.40 -0.82
N LEU A 167 -6.84 -12.73 -1.24
CA LEU A 167 -6.74 -11.28 -1.06
C LEU A 167 -7.91 -10.55 -1.74
N SER A 168 -8.34 -9.48 -1.11
CA SER A 168 -9.36 -8.58 -1.63
C SER A 168 -8.95 -8.01 -3.00
N ASP A 169 -9.80 -8.27 -4.00
CA ASP A 169 -9.64 -7.75 -5.35
C ASP A 169 -10.15 -6.31 -5.45
N PRO A 170 -9.28 -5.31 -5.69
CA PRO A 170 -9.70 -3.92 -5.83
C PRO A 170 -10.59 -3.65 -7.06
N ASN A 171 -10.66 -4.59 -8.02
CA ASN A 171 -11.46 -4.45 -9.23
C ASN A 171 -12.83 -5.15 -9.13
N ASP A 172 -13.16 -5.81 -8.00
CA ASP A 172 -14.47 -6.43 -7.79
C ASP A 172 -15.58 -5.38 -8.02
N PRO A 173 -16.55 -5.64 -8.91
CA PRO A 173 -17.69 -4.75 -9.12
C PRO A 173 -18.41 -4.34 -7.83
N LYS A 174 -18.47 -5.21 -6.80
CA LYS A 174 -19.06 -4.89 -5.49
C LYS A 174 -18.30 -3.81 -4.73
N ARG A 175 -17.01 -3.61 -5.02
CA ARG A 175 -16.15 -2.58 -4.40
C ARG A 175 -16.15 -1.26 -5.17
N GLN A 176 -16.81 -1.20 -6.32
CA GLN A 176 -16.96 0.04 -7.06
C GLN A 176 -17.83 1.02 -6.27
N ARG A 177 -17.27 2.19 -5.95
CA ARG A 177 -17.97 3.22 -5.19
C ARG A 177 -18.59 4.24 -6.13
N LEU A 178 -19.85 4.57 -5.85
CA LEU A 178 -20.60 5.57 -6.58
C LEU A 178 -19.94 6.95 -6.47
N VAL A 179 -19.55 7.35 -5.27
CA VAL A 179 -18.71 8.54 -5.05
C VAL A 179 -17.41 8.09 -4.38
N ASN A 180 -16.31 8.83 -4.58
CA ASN A 180 -15.16 8.72 -3.68
C ASN A 180 -15.33 9.76 -2.57
N PRO A 181 -15.95 9.42 -1.42
CA PRO A 181 -16.22 10.38 -0.36
C PRO A 181 -14.94 10.97 0.29
N TYR A 182 -13.74 10.47 -0.04
CA TYR A 182 -12.52 10.83 0.69
C TYR A 182 -11.54 11.66 -0.14
N ASN A 183 -11.18 12.81 0.42
CA ASN A 183 -9.94 13.49 0.08
C ASN A 183 -8.77 12.80 0.83
N SER A 184 -7.58 12.90 0.26
CA SER A 184 -6.29 12.36 0.73
C SER A 184 -5.91 12.55 2.21
N HIS A 185 -6.63 13.38 2.98
CA HIS A 185 -6.30 13.75 4.37
C HIS A 185 -7.47 13.61 5.36
N ALA A 186 -8.62 13.08 4.94
CA ALA A 186 -9.69 12.72 5.89
C ALA A 186 -9.44 11.32 6.48
N PRO A 187 -9.80 11.07 7.76
CA PRO A 187 -9.85 9.70 8.28
C PRO A 187 -10.70 8.87 7.33
N ARG A 188 -10.17 7.75 6.82
CA ARG A 188 -10.97 6.88 5.97
C ARG A 188 -11.99 6.21 6.89
N PRO A 189 -13.30 6.47 6.73
CA PRO A 189 -14.32 5.62 7.31
C PRO A 189 -14.05 4.20 6.83
N SER A 190 -13.88 3.33 7.80
CA SER A 190 -13.93 1.91 7.63
C SER A 190 -15.25 1.51 6.95
N PRO A 191 -15.32 0.40 6.19
CA PRO A 191 -16.59 -0.21 5.77
C PRO A 191 -17.61 -0.36 6.90
N PHE A 192 -17.14 -0.34 8.15
CA PHE A 192 -17.94 -0.42 9.38
C PHE A 192 -18.52 0.92 9.87
N ASN A 193 -18.23 2.05 9.21
CA ASN A 193 -18.75 3.37 9.61
C ASN A 193 -19.78 3.87 8.60
N ILE A 194 -21.03 3.39 8.75
CA ILE A 194 -22.17 3.77 7.94
C ILE A 194 -23.09 4.65 8.79
N ASN A 195 -22.70 5.89 9.03
CA ASN A 195 -23.65 6.87 9.57
C ASN A 195 -24.67 7.23 8.49
N SER A 196 -25.96 7.12 8.81
CA SER A 196 -27.05 7.52 7.93
C SER A 196 -27.01 9.04 7.68
N TYR A 197 -27.05 9.45 6.42
CA TYR A 197 -27.10 10.86 6.04
C TYR A 197 -28.46 11.47 6.41
N SER A 198 -28.48 12.21 7.51
CA SER A 198 -29.68 12.80 8.12
C SER A 198 -30.15 14.05 7.38
N LYS A 199 -31.41 14.45 7.63
CA LYS A 199 -31.97 15.70 7.09
C LYS A 199 -31.16 16.93 7.53
N LYS A 200 -30.73 16.98 8.80
CA LYS A 200 -29.87 18.05 9.33
C LYS A 200 -28.57 18.17 8.54
N GLN A 201 -27.91 17.04 8.25
CA GLN A 201 -26.66 17.04 7.46
C GLN A 201 -26.90 17.48 6.00
N SER A 202 -28.06 17.18 5.43
CA SER A 202 -28.45 17.69 4.11
C SER A 202 -28.60 19.20 4.10
N ASP A 203 -29.17 19.78 5.15
CA ASP A 203 -29.37 21.23 5.25
C ASP A 203 -28.03 21.96 5.48
N GLU A 204 -27.16 21.38 6.31
CA GLU A 204 -25.77 21.86 6.51
C GLU A 204 -24.96 21.83 5.20
N ASP A 205 -25.07 20.74 4.42
CA ASP A 205 -24.39 20.64 3.13
C ASP A 205 -24.97 21.61 2.09
N ASP A 206 -26.27 21.87 2.10
CA ASP A 206 -26.90 22.88 1.23
C ASP A 206 -26.35 24.29 1.55
N GLU A 207 -26.14 24.62 2.83
CA GLU A 207 -25.48 25.88 3.24
C GLU A 207 -24.01 25.93 2.79
N ILE A 208 -23.25 24.86 2.97
CA ILE A 208 -21.84 24.77 2.54
C ILE A 208 -21.71 24.94 1.01
N ILE A 209 -22.64 24.37 0.24
CA ILE A 209 -22.61 24.48 -1.22
C ILE A 209 -22.85 25.92 -1.68
N GLN A 210 -23.74 26.66 -0.99
CA GLN A 210 -23.99 28.08 -1.28
C GLN A 210 -22.85 28.99 -0.82
N HIS A 211 -22.19 28.65 0.30
CA HIS A 211 -21.15 29.48 0.91
C HIS A 211 -19.88 28.68 1.24
N PRO A 212 -19.16 28.18 0.21
CA PRO A 212 -18.04 27.30 0.44
C PRO A 212 -16.82 28.03 0.99
N LYS A 213 -16.43 27.69 2.23
CA LYS A 213 -15.23 28.25 2.89
C LYS A 213 -13.93 27.75 2.28
N SER A 214 -13.93 26.55 1.70
CA SER A 214 -12.77 25.96 1.07
C SER A 214 -13.14 25.01 -0.06
N ARG A 215 -12.16 24.72 -0.93
CA ARG A 215 -12.30 23.69 -1.98
C ARG A 215 -12.68 22.34 -1.38
N ARG A 216 -12.19 22.04 -0.18
CA ARG A 216 -12.45 20.77 0.50
C ARG A 216 -13.91 20.67 0.91
N ASP A 217 -14.41 21.68 1.60
CA ASP A 217 -15.78 21.68 2.14
C ASP A 217 -16.80 21.56 1.02
N LEU A 218 -16.58 22.31 -0.08
CA LEU A 218 -17.41 22.21 -1.28
C LEU A 218 -17.36 20.81 -1.91
N GLU A 219 -16.17 20.23 -2.05
CA GLU A 219 -16.02 18.88 -2.62
C GLU A 219 -16.79 17.83 -1.81
N GLU A 220 -16.66 17.88 -0.49
CA GLU A 220 -17.27 16.91 0.42
C GLU A 220 -18.80 17.06 0.47
N ALA A 221 -19.30 18.29 0.61
CA ALA A 221 -20.73 18.59 0.61
C ALA A 221 -21.40 18.16 -0.70
N LEU A 222 -20.78 18.47 -1.85
CA LEU A 222 -21.30 18.04 -3.16
C LEU A 222 -21.38 16.53 -3.28
N LYS A 223 -20.36 15.80 -2.82
CA LYS A 223 -20.36 14.33 -2.89
C LYS A 223 -21.44 13.71 -2.02
N ARG A 224 -21.62 14.20 -0.78
CA ARG A 224 -22.68 13.73 0.13
C ARG A 224 -24.07 14.04 -0.43
N ARG A 225 -24.27 15.27 -0.90
CA ARG A 225 -25.56 15.70 -1.44
C ARG A 225 -25.93 14.99 -2.73
N LEU A 226 -24.99 14.83 -3.67
CA LEU A 226 -25.23 14.09 -4.90
C LEU A 226 -25.49 12.60 -4.65
N LEU A 227 -24.83 12.01 -3.65
CA LEU A 227 -25.10 10.63 -3.22
C LEU A 227 -26.55 10.49 -2.75
N LEU A 228 -27.05 11.42 -1.93
CA LEU A 228 -28.46 11.45 -1.51
C LEU A 228 -29.41 11.59 -2.72
N GLU A 229 -29.13 12.52 -3.64
CA GLU A 229 -29.95 12.71 -4.83
C GLU A 229 -29.94 11.48 -5.76
N SER A 230 -28.85 10.71 -5.78
CA SER A 230 -28.81 9.44 -6.50
C SER A 230 -29.64 8.35 -5.83
N GLN A 231 -29.59 8.25 -4.50
CA GLN A 231 -30.44 7.33 -3.73
C GLN A 231 -31.94 7.62 -3.91
N ARG A 232 -32.29 8.89 -4.13
CA ARG A 232 -33.65 9.34 -4.47
C ARG A 232 -34.03 9.14 -5.95
N GLY A 233 -33.12 8.65 -6.79
CA GLY A 233 -33.37 8.46 -8.22
C GLY A 233 -33.33 9.75 -9.05
N VAL A 234 -32.86 10.87 -8.49
CA VAL A 234 -32.72 12.15 -9.20
C VAL A 234 -31.43 12.16 -10.04
N VAL A 235 -30.32 11.70 -9.46
CA VAL A 235 -29.00 11.64 -10.13
C VAL A 235 -28.69 10.21 -10.57
N ILE A 236 -29.10 9.86 -11.79
CA ILE A 236 -29.03 8.50 -12.34
C ILE A 236 -28.11 8.37 -13.55
N ASN A 237 -27.65 9.49 -14.12
CA ASN A 237 -26.73 9.51 -15.25
C ASN A 237 -25.97 10.84 -15.33
N ARG A 238 -25.02 10.92 -16.27
CA ARG A 238 -24.21 12.12 -16.49
C ARG A 238 -25.05 13.39 -16.69
N GLN A 239 -26.13 13.31 -17.47
CA GLN A 239 -26.95 14.47 -17.78
C GLN A 239 -27.66 15.01 -16.53
N SER A 240 -28.35 14.13 -15.79
CA SER A 240 -29.01 14.49 -14.53
C SER A 240 -28.04 15.06 -13.50
N LEU A 241 -26.83 14.50 -13.37
CA LEU A 241 -25.78 15.04 -12.51
C LEU A 241 -25.38 16.47 -12.89
N LEU A 242 -25.12 16.72 -14.18
CA LEU A 242 -24.72 18.05 -14.65
C LEU A 242 -25.85 19.07 -14.47
N THR A 243 -27.10 18.67 -14.68
CA THR A 243 -28.27 19.50 -14.41
C THR A 243 -28.38 19.83 -12.93
N THR A 244 -28.24 18.86 -12.03
CA THR A 244 -28.28 19.07 -10.58
C THR A 244 -27.19 20.04 -10.11
N LEU A 245 -25.95 19.87 -10.57
CA LEU A 245 -24.85 20.78 -10.23
C LEU A 245 -25.15 22.22 -10.67
N ARG A 246 -25.67 22.43 -11.87
CA ARG A 246 -26.08 23.77 -12.36
C ARG A 246 -27.24 24.36 -11.56
N ARG A 247 -28.21 23.53 -11.16
CA ARG A 247 -29.34 23.96 -10.30
C ARG A 247 -28.87 24.44 -8.93
N TRP A 248 -27.74 23.96 -8.44
CA TRP A 248 -27.11 24.45 -7.21
C TRP A 248 -26.22 25.68 -7.43
N GLY A 249 -26.29 26.33 -8.59
CA GLY A 249 -25.54 27.57 -8.86
C GLY A 249 -24.08 27.35 -9.27
N LEU A 250 -23.66 26.11 -9.55
CA LEU A 250 -22.27 25.83 -9.89
C LEU A 250 -21.98 25.95 -11.38
N ASN A 251 -20.84 26.58 -11.68
CA ASN A 251 -20.30 26.73 -13.02
C ASN A 251 -19.53 25.45 -13.43
N VAL A 252 -20.12 24.62 -14.30
CA VAL A 252 -19.47 23.39 -14.80
C VAL A 252 -18.53 23.70 -15.98
N ASN A 253 -17.23 23.61 -15.74
CA ASN A 253 -16.17 24.04 -16.66
C ASN A 253 -15.46 22.89 -17.40
N ARG A 254 -15.56 21.63 -16.93
CA ARG A 254 -15.03 20.45 -17.66
C ARG A 254 -15.98 19.25 -17.54
N SER A 255 -16.90 19.13 -18.50
CA SER A 255 -17.87 18.04 -18.58
C SER A 255 -17.42 16.85 -19.45
N ASN A 256 -16.40 17.03 -20.29
CA ASN A 256 -15.98 16.02 -21.29
C ASN A 256 -14.93 15.02 -20.78
N SER A 257 -14.55 15.08 -19.50
CA SER A 257 -13.63 14.08 -18.93
C SER A 257 -14.36 12.74 -18.79
N GLU A 258 -13.68 11.66 -19.20
CA GLU A 258 -14.21 10.30 -19.09
C GLU A 258 -14.50 9.86 -17.64
N THR A 259 -13.76 10.39 -16.66
CA THR A 259 -13.78 9.90 -15.27
C THR A 259 -14.05 10.97 -14.22
N SER A 260 -14.28 12.23 -14.62
CA SER A 260 -14.43 13.33 -13.65
C SER A 260 -15.32 14.48 -14.13
N VAL A 261 -15.71 15.34 -13.19
CA VAL A 261 -16.33 16.65 -13.43
C VAL A 261 -15.49 17.70 -12.74
N SER A 262 -15.39 18.89 -13.34
CA SER A 262 -14.94 20.07 -12.60
C SER A 262 -16.05 21.10 -12.53
N VAL A 263 -16.18 21.70 -11.35
CA VAL A 263 -17.10 22.80 -11.04
C VAL A 263 -16.33 23.98 -10.45
N LYS A 264 -16.93 25.17 -10.57
CA LYS A 264 -16.49 26.42 -9.94
C LYS A 264 -17.66 27.02 -9.16
N HIS A 265 -17.33 27.67 -8.05
CA HIS A 265 -18.24 28.49 -7.26
C HIS A 265 -17.65 29.88 -7.16
N ASP A 266 -18.44 30.93 -7.38
CA ASP A 266 -17.91 32.29 -7.56
C ASP A 266 -17.29 32.85 -6.26
N ASP A 267 -17.81 32.43 -5.10
CA ASP A 267 -17.25 32.79 -3.79
C ASP A 267 -15.94 32.04 -3.45
N LEU A 268 -15.63 30.95 -4.15
CA LEU A 268 -14.42 30.17 -3.86
C LEU A 268 -13.23 30.71 -4.63
N LYS A 269 -12.45 31.60 -4.00
CA LYS A 269 -11.30 32.29 -4.61
C LYS A 269 -9.96 31.90 -3.98
N ASP A 270 -8.90 31.89 -4.79
CA ASP A 270 -7.54 31.75 -4.29
C ASP A 270 -7.04 33.05 -3.64
N LYS A 271 -5.82 33.02 -3.08
CA LYS A 271 -5.16 34.19 -2.46
C LYS A 271 -4.99 35.39 -3.40
N ASN A 272 -5.12 35.19 -4.71
CA ASN A 272 -5.02 36.22 -5.74
C ASN A 272 -6.41 36.63 -6.28
N GLY A 273 -7.51 36.20 -5.64
CA GLY A 273 -8.88 36.52 -6.04
C GLY A 273 -9.41 35.71 -7.23
N ARG A 274 -8.69 34.68 -7.71
CA ARG A 274 -9.12 33.87 -8.86
C ARG A 274 -10.05 32.75 -8.42
N VAL A 275 -11.16 32.58 -9.14
CA VAL A 275 -12.12 31.50 -8.87
C VAL A 275 -11.46 30.14 -9.02
N MET A 276 -11.51 29.35 -7.95
CA MET A 276 -10.93 28.02 -7.86
C MET A 276 -11.86 26.99 -8.48
N SER A 277 -11.26 25.94 -9.07
CA SER A 277 -12.00 24.77 -9.54
C SER A 277 -11.90 23.62 -8.55
N VAL A 278 -13.02 22.94 -8.38
CA VAL A 278 -13.14 21.69 -7.61
C VAL A 278 -13.30 20.54 -8.59
N ARG A 279 -12.44 19.53 -8.49
CA ARG A 279 -12.50 18.33 -9.34
C ARG A 279 -13.17 17.20 -8.58
N LEU A 280 -14.35 16.81 -9.06
CA LEU A 280 -15.14 15.72 -8.53
C LEU A 280 -14.75 14.41 -9.25
N THR A 281 -14.46 13.38 -8.46
CA THR A 281 -14.03 12.05 -8.93
C THR A 281 -14.80 10.94 -8.21
N GLY A 282 -14.98 9.80 -8.88
CA GLY A 282 -15.82 8.68 -8.45
C GLY A 282 -16.70 8.17 -9.59
N GLY A 283 -17.34 7.01 -9.42
CA GLY A 283 -18.14 6.36 -10.48
C GLY A 283 -19.26 7.23 -11.04
N MET A 284 -19.93 7.98 -10.17
CA MET A 284 -20.98 8.95 -10.50
C MET A 284 -20.49 10.08 -11.44
N PHE A 285 -19.20 10.42 -11.37
CA PHE A 285 -18.61 11.49 -12.17
C PHE A 285 -17.99 10.98 -13.47
N ALA A 286 -18.11 9.69 -13.78
CA ALA A 286 -17.73 9.14 -15.08
C ALA A 286 -18.71 9.60 -16.18
N LYS A 287 -18.24 9.67 -17.42
CA LYS A 287 -19.07 10.09 -18.57
C LYS A 287 -20.16 9.08 -18.88
N ASN A 288 -19.85 7.79 -18.71
CA ASN A 288 -20.76 6.67 -18.89
C ASN A 288 -21.54 6.32 -17.60
N TYR A 289 -21.57 7.21 -16.59
CA TYR A 289 -22.27 6.95 -15.34
C TYR A 289 -23.72 6.50 -15.56
N ARG A 290 -24.06 5.34 -15.03
CA ARG A 290 -25.40 4.78 -14.96
C ARG A 290 -25.69 4.36 -13.52
N GLY A 291 -26.57 5.10 -12.84
CA GLY A 291 -26.93 4.85 -11.44
C GLY A 291 -27.50 3.44 -11.19
N ILE A 292 -28.11 2.84 -12.21
CA ILE A 292 -28.58 1.45 -12.15
C ILE A 292 -27.45 0.44 -11.91
N GLU A 293 -26.22 0.72 -12.38
CA GLU A 293 -25.05 -0.16 -12.18
C GLU A 293 -24.61 -0.26 -10.71
N PHE A 294 -25.06 0.67 -9.87
CA PHE A 294 -24.77 0.73 -8.44
C PHE A 294 -25.91 0.19 -7.56
N LYS A 295 -26.97 -0.39 -8.16
CA LYS A 295 -27.99 -1.11 -7.40
C LYS A 295 -27.41 -2.45 -6.91
N PRO A 296 -27.71 -2.91 -5.67
CA PRO A 296 -27.12 -4.12 -5.10
C PRO A 296 -27.24 -5.36 -6.00
N TYR A 297 -28.43 -5.62 -6.55
CA TYR A 297 -28.66 -6.74 -7.46
C TYR A 297 -27.83 -6.65 -8.75
N ILE A 298 -27.66 -5.45 -9.33
CA ILE A 298 -26.85 -5.27 -10.55
C ILE A 298 -25.37 -5.44 -10.23
N GLN A 299 -24.91 -4.95 -9.07
CA GLN A 299 -23.53 -5.19 -8.61
C GLN A 299 -23.26 -6.68 -8.37
N GLU A 300 -24.25 -7.42 -7.87
CA GLU A 300 -24.17 -8.87 -7.72
C GLU A 300 -24.09 -9.58 -9.08
N VAL A 301 -24.96 -9.26 -10.03
CA VAL A 301 -24.89 -9.80 -11.40
C VAL A 301 -23.54 -9.49 -12.05
N ASN A 302 -23.05 -8.26 -11.92
CA ASN A 302 -21.75 -7.86 -12.45
C ASN A 302 -20.60 -8.61 -11.78
N SER A 303 -20.65 -8.82 -10.46
CA SER A 303 -19.66 -9.60 -9.71
C SER A 303 -19.68 -11.07 -10.12
N ASN A 304 -20.86 -11.67 -10.32
CA ASN A 304 -21.00 -13.05 -10.81
C ASN A 304 -20.43 -13.19 -12.23
N ASN A 305 -20.72 -12.24 -13.12
CA ASN A 305 -20.13 -12.20 -14.45
C ASN A 305 -18.61 -12.02 -14.39
N TYR A 306 -18.12 -11.15 -13.50
CA TYR A 306 -16.70 -10.92 -13.29
C TYR A 306 -16.00 -12.21 -12.83
N TYR A 307 -16.55 -12.93 -11.86
CA TYR A 307 -15.96 -14.17 -11.34
C TYR A 307 -16.28 -15.43 -12.14
N SER A 308 -17.08 -15.35 -13.22
CA SER A 308 -17.29 -16.49 -14.12
C SER A 308 -15.96 -17.04 -14.65
N GLU A 309 -15.84 -18.38 -14.71
CA GLU A 309 -14.58 -19.04 -15.10
C GLU A 309 -14.03 -18.61 -16.47
N PRO A 310 -14.86 -18.37 -17.52
CA PRO A 310 -14.35 -17.84 -18.79
C PRO A 310 -13.70 -16.47 -18.64
N ASN A 311 -14.37 -15.53 -17.93
CA ASN A 311 -13.85 -14.17 -17.75
C ASN A 311 -12.63 -14.14 -16.84
N LYS A 312 -12.63 -14.95 -15.79
CA LYS A 312 -11.49 -15.10 -14.88
C LYS A 312 -10.26 -15.68 -15.59
N THR A 313 -10.45 -16.74 -16.37
CA THR A 313 -9.38 -17.34 -17.18
C THR A 313 -8.82 -16.34 -18.19
N HIS A 314 -9.70 -15.65 -18.91
CA HIS A 314 -9.30 -14.64 -19.89
C HIS A 314 -8.49 -13.50 -19.25
N ARG A 315 -8.94 -12.97 -18.10
CA ARG A 315 -8.19 -11.93 -17.37
C ARG A 315 -6.84 -12.44 -16.88
N SER A 316 -6.78 -13.65 -16.33
CA SER A 316 -5.52 -14.25 -15.85
C SER A 316 -4.51 -14.42 -16.98
N GLN A 317 -4.97 -14.88 -18.16
CA GLN A 317 -4.11 -14.99 -19.36
C GLN A 317 -3.61 -13.61 -19.79
N LEU A 318 -4.49 -12.61 -19.84
CA LEU A 318 -4.11 -11.26 -20.23
C LEU A 318 -3.13 -10.62 -19.23
N ASP A 319 -3.31 -10.82 -17.92
CA ASP A 319 -2.38 -10.35 -16.91
C ASP A 319 -1.00 -11.03 -17.07
N LYS A 320 -0.94 -12.34 -17.31
CA LYS A 320 0.33 -13.04 -17.57
C LYS A 320 1.06 -12.49 -18.80
N MET A 321 0.34 -12.32 -19.92
CA MET A 321 0.89 -11.74 -21.14
C MET A 321 1.42 -10.31 -20.92
N ASN A 322 0.62 -9.44 -20.28
CA ASN A 322 1.02 -8.06 -19.99
C ASN A 322 2.23 -7.98 -19.05
N LEU A 323 2.34 -8.92 -18.11
CA LEU A 323 3.48 -9.00 -17.20
C LEU A 323 4.75 -9.39 -17.96
N GLU A 324 4.69 -10.48 -18.73
CA GLU A 324 5.82 -10.99 -19.51
C GLU A 324 6.32 -9.96 -20.53
N GLU A 325 5.42 -9.41 -21.33
CA GLU A 325 5.75 -8.37 -22.32
C GLU A 325 6.34 -7.13 -21.64
N GLY A 326 5.71 -6.68 -20.56
CA GLY A 326 6.17 -5.53 -19.80
C GLY A 326 7.57 -5.74 -19.20
N ILE A 327 7.86 -6.93 -18.67
CA ILE A 327 9.18 -7.29 -18.11
C ILE A 327 10.22 -7.21 -19.22
N LYS A 328 9.94 -7.80 -20.39
CA LYS A 328 10.86 -7.77 -21.54
C LYS A 328 11.19 -6.33 -21.96
N ILE A 329 10.17 -5.48 -22.11
CA ILE A 329 10.36 -4.08 -22.52
C ILE A 329 11.20 -3.31 -21.50
N LYS A 330 10.91 -3.45 -20.20
CA LYS A 330 11.62 -2.71 -19.15
C LYS A 330 13.03 -3.23 -18.91
N ALA A 331 13.24 -4.55 -19.00
CA ALA A 331 14.57 -5.14 -18.93
C ALA A 331 15.46 -4.66 -20.08
N GLN A 332 14.94 -4.61 -21.32
CA GLN A 332 15.69 -4.05 -22.45
C GLN A 332 16.05 -2.57 -22.20
N TYR A 333 15.08 -1.77 -21.73
CA TYR A 333 15.34 -0.38 -21.37
C TYR A 333 16.46 -0.23 -20.32
N HIS A 334 16.48 -1.08 -19.29
CA HIS A 334 17.54 -1.08 -18.29
C HIS A 334 18.89 -1.47 -18.88
N GLN A 335 18.95 -2.54 -19.66
CA GLN A 335 20.17 -2.99 -20.33
C GLN A 335 20.73 -1.90 -21.24
N ASP A 336 19.90 -1.27 -22.08
CA ASP A 336 20.35 -0.20 -22.99
C ASP A 336 20.88 1.02 -22.23
N ARG A 337 20.22 1.39 -21.13
CA ARG A 337 20.53 2.59 -20.35
C ARG A 337 21.78 2.42 -19.47
N TYR A 338 21.95 1.23 -18.89
CA TYR A 338 23.03 0.92 -17.94
C TYR A 338 24.03 -0.10 -18.50
N LYS A 339 24.16 -0.22 -19.82
CA LYS A 339 25.13 -1.10 -20.49
C LYS A 339 26.59 -0.93 -20.04
N GLU A 340 26.93 0.23 -19.48
CA GLU A 340 28.26 0.56 -18.94
C GLU A 340 28.45 0.10 -17.49
N ALA A 341 27.45 -0.53 -16.87
CA ALA A 341 27.49 -0.98 -15.48
C ALA A 341 28.42 -2.20 -15.33
N THR A 342 29.70 -1.95 -15.13
CA THR A 342 30.69 -2.99 -14.85
C THR A 342 30.53 -3.49 -13.42
N LEU A 343 30.57 -4.82 -13.24
CA LEU A 343 30.69 -5.43 -11.91
C LEU A 343 31.92 -4.83 -11.20
N PRO A 344 31.78 -4.36 -9.95
CA PRO A 344 32.95 -3.96 -9.17
C PRO A 344 33.89 -5.17 -9.00
N GLU A 345 35.20 -4.92 -9.00
CA GLU A 345 36.16 -5.99 -8.72
C GLU A 345 35.84 -6.60 -7.34
N PRO A 346 35.87 -7.95 -7.21
CA PRO A 346 35.66 -8.59 -5.93
C PRO A 346 36.62 -8.00 -4.91
N LEU A 347 36.10 -7.54 -3.78
CA LEU A 347 36.94 -7.15 -2.66
C LEU A 347 37.88 -8.31 -2.35
N ALA A 348 39.19 -8.09 -2.46
CA ALA A 348 40.20 -9.04 -2.05
C ALA A 348 40.18 -9.14 -0.51
N ILE A 349 39.16 -9.81 0.03
CA ILE A 349 39.09 -10.14 1.44
C ILE A 349 40.19 -11.17 1.66
N GLN A 350 41.29 -10.73 2.26
CA GLN A 350 42.26 -11.67 2.82
C GLN A 350 41.47 -12.55 3.79
N LYS A 351 41.27 -13.82 3.44
CA LYS A 351 40.77 -14.81 4.37
C LYS A 351 41.77 -14.84 5.52
N ALA A 352 41.46 -14.15 6.61
CA ALA A 352 42.19 -14.36 7.85
C ALA A 352 42.09 -15.87 8.12
N LYS A 353 43.24 -16.55 8.17
CA LYS A 353 43.30 -17.90 8.70
C LYS A 353 42.85 -17.79 10.15
N VAL A 354 41.58 -18.06 10.41
CA VAL A 354 41.12 -18.35 11.77
C VAL A 354 41.76 -19.70 12.10
N THR A 355 42.95 -19.65 12.67
CA THR A 355 43.52 -20.78 13.41
C THR A 355 42.59 -21.00 14.59
N ASN A 356 41.80 -22.07 14.54
CA ASN A 356 41.15 -22.62 15.72
C ASN A 356 42.26 -23.06 16.69
N ILE A 357 42.64 -22.16 17.59
CA ILE A 357 43.37 -22.55 18.81
C ILE A 357 42.26 -22.96 19.77
N VAL A 358 41.99 -24.26 19.79
CA VAL A 358 41.30 -24.88 20.91
C VAL A 358 42.34 -24.90 22.04
N GLU A 359 42.18 -24.03 23.03
CA GLU A 359 42.89 -24.20 24.30
C GLU A 359 42.35 -25.46 24.97
N GLU A 360 43.16 -26.52 24.99
CA GLU A 360 42.91 -27.71 25.81
C GLU A 360 42.97 -27.32 27.28
N ALA A 361 41.84 -27.52 27.98
CA ALA A 361 41.78 -27.41 29.43
C ALA A 361 42.63 -28.53 30.07
N VAL A 362 43.54 -28.13 30.95
CA VAL A 362 44.43 -29.01 31.71
C VAL A 362 43.64 -29.81 32.75
N ASP A 363 43.83 -31.13 32.70
CA ASP A 363 43.31 -32.15 33.63
C ASP A 363 44.07 -32.16 34.97
N PRO A 364 43.40 -32.03 36.14
CA PRO A 364 44.05 -32.23 37.44
C PRO A 364 44.00 -33.71 37.86
N LYS A 365 45.16 -34.37 37.77
CA LYS A 365 45.42 -35.68 38.39
C LYS A 365 45.29 -35.63 39.92
N GLY A 366 44.46 -36.54 40.46
CA GLY A 366 44.89 -37.51 41.47
C GLY A 366 44.72 -37.17 42.95
N ALA A 367 43.66 -37.70 43.55
CA ALA A 367 43.71 -38.32 44.88
C ALA A 367 42.68 -39.47 44.95
N GLU A 368 43.20 -40.69 44.97
CA GLU A 368 42.44 -41.92 45.25
C GLU A 368 41.89 -41.90 46.67
N GLN A 369 40.74 -42.57 46.90
CA GLN A 369 40.67 -43.78 47.73
C GLN A 369 39.23 -44.36 47.79
N LEU A 370 39.09 -45.61 47.30
CA LEU A 370 38.49 -46.80 47.98
C LEU A 370 37.04 -46.66 48.55
N LYS A 371 36.04 -47.53 48.32
CA LYS A 371 35.94 -48.97 48.01
C LYS A 371 34.46 -49.37 47.68
N TYR A 372 34.33 -50.35 46.80
CA TYR A 372 33.29 -51.39 46.62
C TYR A 372 32.09 -51.50 47.61
N ASN A 373 30.85 -51.60 47.08
CA ASN A 373 30.05 -52.85 46.93
C ASN A 373 28.56 -52.55 46.67
N THR A 374 27.96 -53.25 45.69
CA THR A 374 26.49 -53.48 45.57
C THR A 374 26.17 -54.81 46.27
N PRO A 375 24.97 -55.03 46.89
CA PRO A 375 23.85 -55.64 46.15
C PRO A 375 22.40 -55.39 46.68
N GLY A 376 21.41 -55.42 45.77
CA GLY A 376 20.19 -56.25 45.84
C GLY A 376 19.02 -56.02 46.85
N LYS A 377 17.83 -55.74 46.28
CA LYS A 377 16.43 -56.17 46.63
C LYS A 377 15.87 -55.98 48.06
N LEU A 378 14.65 -55.42 48.17
CA LEU A 378 13.40 -56.15 48.50
C LEU A 378 12.17 -55.22 48.57
N ASP A 379 11.02 -55.71 48.07
CA ASP A 379 9.67 -55.16 48.26
C ASP A 379 9.23 -55.18 49.73
N GLN A 380 8.40 -54.20 50.15
CA GLN A 380 7.23 -54.47 51.01
C GLN A 380 6.24 -53.28 51.10
N LYS A 381 5.00 -53.67 51.41
CA LYS A 381 3.69 -53.03 51.27
C LYS A 381 3.34 -51.98 52.36
N ILE A 382 2.45 -51.05 51.94
CA ILE A 382 1.22 -50.54 52.60
C ILE A 382 1.28 -50.13 54.08
N VAL A 383 0.98 -48.85 54.36
CA VAL A 383 -0.01 -48.46 55.41
C VAL A 383 -0.74 -47.19 54.94
N ALA A 384 -2.07 -47.30 54.85
CA ALA A 384 -3.00 -46.17 54.77
C ALA A 384 -3.28 -45.64 56.19
N ASN A 385 -3.45 -44.34 56.34
CA ASN A 385 -4.22 -43.76 57.46
C ASN A 385 -5.28 -42.81 56.90
N LYS A 386 -6.50 -43.01 57.41
CA LYS A 386 -7.72 -42.23 57.20
C LYS A 386 -8.06 -41.51 58.51
N ILE A 387 -9.05 -40.62 58.44
CA ILE A 387 -9.71 -39.83 59.50
C ILE A 387 -9.02 -38.45 59.64
N GLU A 388 -9.68 -37.31 59.40
CA GLU A 388 -11.10 -36.92 59.49
C GLU A 388 -11.48 -35.90 58.41
#